data_AF-A0A5N6XJ61-F1
#
_entry.id   AF-A0A5N6XJ61-F1
#
_cell.length_a   1.000
_cell.length_b   1.000
_cell.length_c   1.000
_cell.angle_alpha   90.00
_cell.angle_beta   90.00
_cell.angle_gamma   90.00
#
_symmetry.space_group_name_H-M   'P 1'
#
loop_
_entity.id
_entity.type
_entity.pdbx_description
1 polymer ?
#
loop_
_entity_poly.entity_id
_entity_poly.type
_entity_poly.pdbx_seq_one_letter_code
_entity_poly.pdbx_strand_id
1 'polypeptide(L)'
;MATQTESVVEVPITKSTKPLEKYIHPPESKQDLKYADLVTIDLSEFDRPGGKEKLAAQLKDAVHEVGFFYVTNFGLTQEQIDRQFAIAKEFFSLPEKERLSFRAPLEEGIYNGYRPLGSIEILPGLRDNIEFYNIMKFLPQYDRTHPDVVRRYWDEIEKFHRHCHEHIAYKLFRLLAIILELPEDQLVDGHRYEAECDSGLRYMCYRARTPEENEKYKHLYSRGHTDNGTITFVFQQPVSALQVKKYDDSEWEYLPIRPGTLSVNVADIMTMLSNGWLKSGVHRVIVPPEDQQHYDRLGLLYFVRPSDRLKLKSVDSPLLRREGYHKDTTDIDIPAPEWTRTRIKKNWTRSPTDLGENVTMGGFKAKVFYE
;
A
#
# COMPACT_ATOMS: atom_id res chain seq x y z
N MET A 1 -17.38 16.02 45.32
CA MET A 1 -17.17 16.13 43.86
C MET A 1 -17.69 14.86 43.23
N ALA A 2 -18.73 14.95 42.43
CA ALA A 2 -19.31 13.80 41.74
C ALA A 2 -18.46 13.49 40.50
N THR A 3 -17.84 12.33 40.47
CA THR A 3 -17.23 11.74 39.29
C THR A 3 -18.33 11.44 38.28
N GLN A 4 -18.43 12.25 37.23
CA GLN A 4 -19.21 11.88 36.05
C GLN A 4 -18.51 10.69 35.39
N THR A 5 -19.01 9.50 35.63
CA THR A 5 -18.82 8.37 34.72
C THR A 5 -19.44 8.76 33.38
N GLU A 6 -18.60 9.11 32.40
CA GLU A 6 -19.01 9.15 31.01
C GLU A 6 -19.62 7.79 30.67
N SER A 7 -20.93 7.77 30.44
CA SER A 7 -21.61 6.59 29.93
C SER A 7 -20.97 6.23 28.60
N VAL A 8 -20.31 5.08 28.52
CA VAL A 8 -19.88 4.49 27.25
C VAL A 8 -21.16 4.24 26.46
N VAL A 9 -21.48 5.15 25.54
CA VAL A 9 -22.61 4.99 24.64
C VAL A 9 -22.26 3.81 23.74
N GLU A 10 -22.82 2.63 24.02
CA GLU A 10 -22.71 1.48 23.12
C GLU A 10 -23.18 1.92 21.73
N VAL A 11 -22.26 1.95 20.77
CA VAL A 11 -22.59 2.25 19.38
C VAL A 11 -23.28 1.01 18.82
N PRO A 12 -24.55 1.10 18.37
CA PRO A 12 -25.22 -0.04 17.79
C PRO A 12 -24.44 -0.52 16.57
N ILE A 13 -24.05 -1.79 16.55
CA ILE A 13 -23.39 -2.41 15.40
C ILE A 13 -24.48 -2.81 14.40
N THR A 14 -24.38 -2.33 13.17
CA THR A 14 -25.32 -2.69 12.10
C THR A 14 -25.11 -4.16 11.75
N LYS A 15 -26.03 -5.03 12.20
CA LYS A 15 -26.07 -6.43 11.77
C LYS A 15 -26.83 -6.54 10.46
N SER A 16 -26.18 -7.03 9.41
CA SER A 16 -26.82 -7.22 8.11
C SER A 16 -27.13 -8.69 7.85
N THR A 17 -28.40 -9.00 7.64
CA THR A 17 -28.86 -10.31 7.14
C THR A 17 -28.94 -10.34 5.62
N LYS A 18 -28.73 -9.20 4.94
CA LYS A 18 -28.76 -9.12 3.49
C LYS A 18 -27.49 -9.74 2.88
N PRO A 19 -27.61 -10.45 1.75
CA PRO A 19 -26.45 -10.86 0.97
C PRO A 19 -25.60 -9.66 0.58
N LEU A 20 -24.28 -9.86 0.52
CA LEU A 20 -23.35 -8.87 0.01
C LEU A 20 -23.68 -8.52 -1.44
N GLU A 21 -23.93 -7.24 -1.71
CA GLU A 21 -24.23 -6.78 -3.06
C GLU A 21 -22.98 -6.87 -3.95
N LYS A 22 -23.17 -7.26 -5.22
CA LYS A 22 -22.07 -7.28 -6.17
C LYS A 22 -21.51 -5.87 -6.37
N TYR A 23 -20.20 -5.73 -6.29
CA TYR A 23 -19.55 -4.48 -6.63
C TYR A 23 -19.57 -4.23 -8.14
N ILE A 24 -20.00 -3.03 -8.54
CA ILE A 24 -19.94 -2.56 -9.92
C ILE A 24 -18.87 -1.48 -9.95
N HIS A 25 -17.78 -1.76 -10.66
CA HIS A 25 -16.70 -0.80 -10.88
C HIS A 25 -17.21 0.41 -11.68
N PRO A 26 -16.80 1.64 -11.33
CA PRO A 26 -16.97 2.80 -12.21
C PRO A 26 -16.47 2.50 -13.63
N PRO A 27 -17.07 3.11 -14.67
CA PRO A 27 -16.58 2.98 -16.03
C PRO A 27 -15.17 3.58 -16.15
N GLU A 28 -14.33 3.00 -17.00
CA GLU A 28 -13.04 3.60 -17.38
C GLU A 28 -13.25 4.97 -18.02
N SER A 29 -12.31 5.90 -17.80
CA SER A 29 -12.35 7.22 -18.42
C SER A 29 -12.21 7.10 -19.94
N LYS A 30 -12.94 7.96 -20.65
CA LYS A 30 -12.84 8.10 -22.12
C LYS A 30 -11.84 9.17 -22.54
N GLN A 31 -11.25 9.88 -21.57
CA GLN A 31 -10.25 10.92 -21.82
C GLN A 31 -8.93 10.29 -22.28
N ASP A 32 -8.21 11.01 -23.14
CA ASP A 32 -6.87 10.60 -23.57
C ASP A 32 -5.85 10.95 -22.48
N LEU A 33 -5.36 9.93 -21.78
CA LEU A 33 -4.45 10.08 -20.66
C LEU A 33 -3.08 9.50 -21.01
N LYS A 34 -2.03 10.21 -20.60
CA LYS A 34 -0.66 9.70 -20.72
C LYS A 34 -0.42 8.59 -19.69
N TYR A 35 -0.53 7.34 -20.14
CA TYR A 35 -0.31 6.17 -19.28
C TYR A 35 1.17 5.76 -19.20
N ALA A 36 1.58 5.29 -18.02
CA ALA A 36 2.90 4.74 -17.80
C ALA A 36 3.04 3.38 -18.49
N ASP A 37 4.00 3.27 -19.39
CA ASP A 37 4.45 1.98 -19.93
C ASP A 37 5.37 1.28 -18.92
N LEU A 38 4.95 0.12 -18.43
CA LEU A 38 5.61 -0.67 -17.39
C LEU A 38 5.62 -2.15 -17.77
N VAL A 39 6.67 -2.86 -17.35
CA VAL A 39 6.78 -4.30 -17.57
C VAL A 39 5.66 -5.07 -16.87
N THR A 40 5.20 -6.14 -17.49
CA THR A 40 4.23 -7.08 -16.91
C THR A 40 4.90 -8.44 -16.68
N ILE A 41 4.84 -8.93 -15.44
CA ILE A 41 5.37 -10.21 -15.00
C ILE A 41 4.23 -11.23 -14.95
N ASP A 42 4.33 -12.28 -15.78
CA ASP A 42 3.38 -13.38 -15.79
C ASP A 42 3.79 -14.45 -14.76
N LEU A 43 3.10 -14.51 -13.61
CA LEU A 43 3.44 -15.45 -12.55
C LEU A 43 3.10 -16.92 -12.87
N SER A 44 2.39 -17.21 -13.97
CA SER A 44 2.19 -18.59 -14.42
C SER A 44 3.47 -19.22 -14.97
N GLU A 45 4.46 -18.42 -15.34
CA GLU A 45 5.77 -18.89 -15.79
C GLU A 45 6.70 -19.24 -14.62
N PHE A 46 6.41 -18.80 -13.39
CA PHE A 46 7.33 -18.87 -12.25
C PHE A 46 7.83 -20.29 -11.95
N ASP A 47 6.93 -21.28 -11.98
CA ASP A 47 7.24 -22.67 -11.64
C ASP A 47 7.69 -23.51 -12.85
N ARG A 48 7.79 -22.90 -14.04
CA ARG A 48 8.29 -23.58 -15.24
C ARG A 48 9.83 -23.70 -15.19
N PRO A 49 10.43 -24.71 -15.85
CA PRO A 49 11.89 -24.81 -15.95
C PRO A 49 12.51 -23.53 -16.54
N GLY A 50 13.43 -22.90 -15.81
CA GLY A 50 14.06 -21.62 -16.19
C GLY A 50 13.16 -20.38 -16.06
N GLY A 51 11.95 -20.55 -15.53
CA GLY A 51 10.93 -19.50 -15.44
C GLY A 51 11.32 -18.39 -14.49
N LYS A 52 11.85 -18.73 -13.30
CA LYS A 52 12.26 -17.74 -12.30
C LYS A 52 13.37 -16.83 -12.83
N GLU A 53 14.37 -17.39 -13.50
CA GLU A 53 15.50 -16.65 -14.06
C GLU A 53 15.04 -15.70 -15.17
N LYS A 54 14.13 -16.18 -16.04
CA LYS A 54 13.51 -15.36 -17.09
C LYS A 54 12.71 -14.20 -16.49
N LEU A 55 11.84 -14.46 -15.51
CA LEU A 55 11.03 -13.44 -14.86
C LEU A 55 11.90 -12.45 -14.08
N ALA A 56 12.95 -12.91 -13.40
CA ALA A 56 13.91 -12.07 -12.71
C ALA A 56 14.64 -11.13 -13.67
N ALA A 57 15.07 -11.64 -14.84
CA ALA A 57 15.68 -10.82 -15.88
C ALA A 57 14.72 -9.74 -16.42
N GLN A 58 13.45 -10.08 -16.64
CA GLN A 58 12.42 -9.13 -17.07
C GLN A 58 12.12 -8.06 -16.00
N LEU A 59 12.13 -8.45 -14.72
CA LEU A 59 11.79 -7.57 -13.61
C LEU A 59 12.94 -6.61 -13.27
N LYS A 60 14.18 -6.99 -13.54
CA LYS A 60 15.41 -6.31 -13.12
C LYS A 60 15.38 -4.79 -13.36
N ASP A 61 15.15 -4.38 -14.60
CA ASP A 61 15.22 -2.97 -14.98
C ASP A 61 14.06 -2.17 -14.37
N ALA A 62 12.86 -2.75 -14.34
CA ALA A 62 11.68 -2.11 -13.76
C ALA A 62 11.85 -1.77 -12.27
N VAL A 63 12.50 -2.65 -11.49
CA VAL A 63 12.76 -2.41 -10.06
C VAL A 63 13.99 -1.55 -9.80
N HIS A 64 14.93 -1.46 -10.75
CA HIS A 64 16.12 -0.63 -10.65
C HIS A 64 15.90 0.81 -11.12
N GLU A 65 14.98 1.03 -12.05
CA GLU A 65 14.75 2.35 -12.65
C GLU A 65 13.50 3.02 -12.07
N VAL A 66 12.37 2.31 -12.04
CA VAL A 66 11.06 2.91 -11.76
C VAL A 66 10.51 2.51 -10.39
N GLY A 67 10.73 1.27 -9.97
CA GLY A 67 10.14 0.71 -8.75
C GLY A 67 8.67 0.33 -8.88
N PHE A 68 8.11 0.30 -10.10
CA PHE A 68 6.75 -0.15 -10.41
C PHE A 68 6.74 -1.16 -11.55
N PHE A 69 5.83 -2.13 -11.48
CA PHE A 69 5.56 -3.10 -12.53
C PHE A 69 4.15 -3.66 -12.39
N TYR A 70 3.69 -4.38 -13.42
CA TYR A 70 2.45 -5.14 -13.38
C TYR A 70 2.70 -6.63 -13.18
N VAL A 71 1.70 -7.31 -12.64
CA VAL A 71 1.68 -8.76 -12.47
C VAL A 71 0.36 -9.30 -13.01
N THR A 72 0.42 -10.40 -13.75
CA THR A 72 -0.74 -11.17 -14.24
C THR A 72 -0.64 -12.61 -13.79
N ASN A 73 -1.75 -13.35 -13.92
CA ASN A 73 -1.84 -14.77 -13.58
C ASN A 73 -1.37 -15.10 -12.15
N PHE A 74 -1.68 -14.19 -11.21
CA PHE A 74 -1.29 -14.28 -9.80
C PHE A 74 -2.23 -15.16 -8.94
N GLY A 75 -3.09 -15.95 -9.58
CA GLY A 75 -3.89 -16.99 -8.92
C GLY A 75 -5.15 -16.52 -8.20
N LEU A 76 -5.58 -15.27 -8.40
CA LEU A 76 -6.89 -14.78 -7.94
C LEU A 76 -7.78 -14.49 -9.14
N THR A 77 -9.04 -14.89 -9.06
CA THR A 77 -10.05 -14.55 -10.07
C THR A 77 -10.54 -13.12 -9.86
N GLN A 78 -11.07 -12.51 -10.93
CA GLN A 78 -11.70 -11.19 -10.83
C GLN A 78 -12.88 -11.21 -9.84
N GLU A 79 -13.63 -12.32 -9.75
CA GLU A 79 -14.72 -12.46 -8.79
C GLU A 79 -14.23 -12.39 -7.33
N GLN A 80 -13.10 -13.05 -7.00
CA GLN A 80 -12.52 -12.97 -5.66
C GLN A 80 -12.08 -11.55 -5.31
N ILE A 81 -11.53 -10.80 -6.28
CA ILE A 81 -11.16 -9.40 -6.12
C ILE A 81 -12.41 -8.53 -5.92
N ASP A 82 -13.42 -8.70 -6.77
CA ASP A 82 -14.67 -7.93 -6.73
C ASP A 82 -15.44 -8.14 -5.42
N ARG A 83 -15.38 -9.35 -4.83
CA ARG A 83 -15.96 -9.59 -3.50
C ARG A 83 -15.26 -8.78 -2.40
N GLN A 84 -13.95 -8.60 -2.46
CA GLN A 84 -13.24 -7.71 -1.52
C GLN A 84 -13.66 -6.25 -1.70
N PHE A 85 -13.86 -5.79 -2.94
CA PHE A 85 -14.43 -4.46 -3.20
C PHE A 85 -15.86 -4.32 -2.67
N ALA A 86 -16.67 -5.37 -2.77
CA ALA A 86 -18.03 -5.37 -2.23
C ALA A 86 -18.03 -5.24 -0.69
N ILE A 87 -17.18 -6.01 0.01
CA ILE A 87 -16.98 -5.91 1.47
C ILE A 87 -16.55 -4.49 1.85
N ALA A 88 -15.57 -3.94 1.12
CA ALA A 88 -15.10 -2.58 1.32
C ALA A 88 -16.22 -1.54 1.14
N LYS A 89 -17.01 -1.65 0.07
CA LYS A 89 -18.13 -0.74 -0.22
C LYS A 89 -19.19 -0.78 0.88
N GLU A 90 -19.57 -1.97 1.35
CA GLU A 90 -20.53 -2.12 2.45
C GLU A 90 -19.96 -1.52 3.74
N PHE A 91 -18.67 -1.76 4.07
CA PHE A 91 -18.02 -1.10 5.20
C PHE A 91 -18.09 0.43 5.10
N PHE A 92 -17.74 1.02 3.95
CA PHE A 92 -17.76 2.48 3.77
C PHE A 92 -19.17 3.09 3.64
N SER A 93 -20.20 2.24 3.60
CA SER A 93 -21.61 2.63 3.62
C SER A 93 -22.22 2.57 5.04
N LEU A 94 -21.47 2.04 6.02
CA LEU A 94 -21.88 2.08 7.43
C LEU A 94 -21.95 3.53 7.94
N PRO A 95 -22.84 3.82 8.92
CA PRO A 95 -22.87 5.12 9.58
C PRO A 95 -21.49 5.51 10.10
N GLU A 96 -21.11 6.79 9.94
CA GLU A 96 -19.79 7.28 10.36
C GLU A 96 -19.49 6.96 11.83
N LYS A 97 -20.47 7.16 12.72
CA LYS A 97 -20.34 6.83 14.15
C LYS A 97 -19.96 5.36 14.39
N GLU A 98 -20.50 4.44 13.58
CA GLU A 98 -20.16 3.03 13.66
C GLU A 98 -18.75 2.77 13.13
N ARG A 99 -18.37 3.34 11.98
CA ARG A 99 -16.99 3.21 11.45
C ARG A 99 -15.95 3.72 12.45
N LEU A 100 -16.22 4.84 13.11
CA LEU A 100 -15.38 5.43 14.15
C LEU A 100 -15.22 4.53 15.38
N SER A 101 -16.18 3.66 15.71
CA SER A 101 -16.04 2.70 16.81
C SER A 101 -14.94 1.66 16.56
N PHE A 102 -14.51 1.49 15.31
CA PHE A 102 -13.42 0.59 14.91
C PHE A 102 -12.13 1.34 14.55
N ARG A 103 -11.95 2.57 15.07
CA ARG A 103 -10.76 3.39 14.79
C ARG A 103 -9.45 2.65 15.11
N ALA A 104 -8.45 2.88 14.29
CA ALA A 104 -7.08 2.46 14.53
C ALA A 104 -6.40 3.33 15.61
N PRO A 105 -5.46 2.80 16.39
CA PRO A 105 -4.63 3.60 17.30
C PRO A 105 -3.54 4.36 16.51
N LEU A 106 -3.96 5.35 15.75
CA LEU A 106 -3.12 6.11 14.82
C LEU A 106 -1.98 6.84 15.52
N GLU A 107 -2.24 7.33 16.72
CA GLU A 107 -1.29 8.03 17.60
C GLU A 107 -0.12 7.11 18.00
N GLU A 108 -0.34 5.81 18.04
CA GLU A 108 0.68 4.81 18.34
C GLU A 108 1.44 4.34 17.09
N GLY A 109 1.11 4.89 15.92
CA GLY A 109 1.67 4.46 14.65
C GLY A 109 1.06 3.17 14.12
N ILE A 110 -0.08 2.73 14.67
CA ILE A 110 -0.73 1.47 14.32
C ILE A 110 -1.89 1.75 13.39
N TYR A 111 -1.86 1.15 12.21
CA TYR A 111 -2.90 1.32 11.19
C TYR A 111 -3.96 0.22 11.19
N ASN A 112 -3.88 -0.80 12.05
CA ASN A 112 -4.91 -1.84 12.15
C ASN A 112 -6.25 -1.21 12.54
N GLY A 113 -7.32 -1.39 11.76
CA GLY A 113 -8.63 -0.72 11.94
C GLY A 113 -8.87 0.49 11.03
N TYR A 114 -9.84 1.33 11.42
CA TYR A 114 -10.33 2.47 10.64
C TYR A 114 -9.51 3.75 10.83
N ARG A 115 -9.15 4.40 9.72
CA ARG A 115 -8.69 5.79 9.68
C ARG A 115 -9.81 6.66 9.08
N PRO A 116 -10.32 7.67 9.81
CA PRO A 116 -11.38 8.55 9.33
C PRO A 116 -10.90 9.57 8.30
N LEU A 117 -11.85 10.14 7.56
CA LEU A 117 -11.62 11.30 6.70
C LEU A 117 -11.01 12.48 7.49
N GLY A 118 -10.26 13.34 6.80
CA GLY A 118 -9.71 14.54 7.42
C GLY A 118 -8.72 14.23 8.54
N SER A 119 -8.02 13.10 8.42
CA SER A 119 -7.07 12.59 9.39
C SER A 119 -5.72 13.31 9.32
N ILE A 120 -5.27 13.64 8.11
CA ILE A 120 -3.98 14.26 7.82
C ILE A 120 -4.23 15.57 7.09
N GLU A 121 -3.46 16.60 7.44
CA GLU A 121 -3.46 17.87 6.75
C GLU A 121 -2.56 17.80 5.51
N ILE A 122 -3.12 18.06 4.33
CA ILE A 122 -2.41 17.93 3.04
C ILE A 122 -2.06 19.26 2.41
N LEU A 123 -2.61 20.37 2.88
CA LEU A 123 -2.25 21.76 2.58
C LEU A 123 -2.63 22.60 3.81
N PRO A 124 -2.03 23.79 4.04
CA PRO A 124 -2.36 24.61 5.22
C PRO A 124 -3.87 24.85 5.36
N GLY A 125 -4.45 24.40 6.48
CA GLY A 125 -5.88 24.46 6.81
C GLY A 125 -6.77 23.44 6.09
N LEU A 126 -6.21 22.55 5.27
CA LEU A 126 -6.94 21.68 4.36
C LEU A 126 -6.55 20.20 4.58
N ARG A 127 -7.55 19.39 4.94
CA ARG A 127 -7.33 17.97 5.29
C ARG A 127 -7.69 17.01 4.18
N ASP A 128 -7.14 15.80 4.25
CA ASP A 128 -7.37 14.76 3.24
C ASP A 128 -8.85 14.35 3.12
N ASN A 129 -9.22 13.84 1.95
CA ASN A 129 -10.51 13.21 1.65
C ASN A 129 -10.40 11.68 1.66
N ILE A 130 -9.47 11.12 2.45
CA ILE A 130 -9.11 9.71 2.40
C ILE A 130 -9.52 9.04 3.69
N GLU A 131 -10.27 7.96 3.56
CA GLU A 131 -10.52 7.05 4.66
C GLU A 131 -10.10 5.64 4.29
N PHE A 132 -9.72 4.85 5.28
CA PHE A 132 -9.39 3.45 5.05
C PHE A 132 -9.66 2.55 6.25
N TYR A 133 -9.83 1.27 5.96
CA TYR A 133 -9.87 0.21 6.96
C TYR A 133 -8.76 -0.80 6.65
N ASN A 134 -7.87 -1.04 7.62
CA ASN A 134 -6.88 -2.10 7.50
C ASN A 134 -7.25 -3.32 8.32
N ILE A 135 -6.98 -4.47 7.73
CA ILE A 135 -7.04 -5.78 8.36
C ILE A 135 -5.62 -6.32 8.31
N MET A 136 -4.96 -6.35 9.46
CA MET A 136 -3.62 -6.95 9.58
C MET A 136 -3.71 -8.48 9.45
N LYS A 137 -2.54 -9.14 9.49
CA LYS A 137 -2.45 -10.59 9.39
C LYS A 137 -3.39 -11.31 10.36
N PHE A 138 -3.86 -12.48 9.95
CA PHE A 138 -4.74 -13.34 10.72
C PHE A 138 -3.95 -14.15 11.74
N LEU A 139 -3.34 -13.43 12.69
CA LEU A 139 -2.57 -13.98 13.80
C LEU A 139 -3.15 -13.48 15.12
N PRO A 140 -3.07 -14.26 16.22
CA PRO A 140 -3.70 -13.92 17.50
C PRO A 140 -3.35 -12.53 18.05
N GLN A 141 -2.12 -12.04 17.82
CA GLN A 141 -1.68 -10.73 18.30
C GLN A 141 -2.32 -9.53 17.58
N TYR A 142 -2.95 -9.75 16.41
CA TYR A 142 -3.66 -8.69 15.68
C TYR A 142 -5.18 -8.78 15.82
N ASP A 143 -5.66 -9.76 16.60
CA ASP A 143 -7.08 -9.95 16.84
C ASP A 143 -7.68 -8.72 17.52
N ARG A 144 -8.86 -8.33 17.04
CA ARG A 144 -9.59 -7.16 17.52
C ARG A 144 -11.07 -7.27 17.16
N THR A 145 -11.87 -6.38 17.72
CA THR A 145 -13.26 -6.22 17.26
C THR A 145 -13.27 -5.63 15.85
N HIS A 146 -14.01 -6.28 14.95
CA HIS A 146 -14.24 -5.86 13.57
C HIS A 146 -15.72 -5.51 13.32
N PRO A 147 -16.04 -4.64 12.33
CA PRO A 147 -17.40 -4.40 11.85
C PRO A 147 -18.11 -5.69 11.43
N ASP A 148 -19.44 -5.69 11.48
CA ASP A 148 -20.23 -6.89 11.17
C ASP A 148 -19.93 -7.46 9.78
N VAL A 149 -19.90 -6.59 8.75
CA VAL A 149 -19.54 -7.00 7.38
C VAL A 149 -18.19 -7.72 7.31
N VAL A 150 -17.17 -7.25 8.02
CA VAL A 150 -15.85 -7.89 8.04
C VAL A 150 -15.91 -9.25 8.73
N ARG A 151 -16.66 -9.36 9.84
CA ARG A 151 -16.84 -10.64 10.55
C ARG A 151 -17.61 -11.67 9.73
N ARG A 152 -18.66 -11.25 9.01
CA ARG A 152 -19.48 -12.16 8.16
C ARG A 152 -18.64 -12.81 7.05
N TYR A 153 -17.60 -12.12 6.57
CA TYR A 153 -16.74 -12.58 5.49
C TYR A 153 -15.30 -12.87 5.94
N TRP A 154 -15.09 -13.11 7.24
CA TRP A 154 -13.75 -13.25 7.84
C TRP A 154 -12.88 -14.30 7.15
N ASP A 155 -13.39 -15.53 6.99
CA ASP A 155 -12.67 -16.64 6.34
C ASP A 155 -12.33 -16.36 4.87
N GLU A 156 -13.16 -15.57 4.19
CA GLU A 156 -12.93 -15.17 2.80
C GLU A 156 -11.81 -14.13 2.70
N ILE A 157 -11.84 -13.14 3.60
CA ILE A 157 -10.79 -12.13 3.72
C ILE A 157 -9.47 -12.80 4.12
N GLU A 158 -9.48 -13.78 5.03
CA GLU A 158 -8.28 -14.53 5.41
C GLU A 158 -7.65 -15.23 4.22
N LYS A 159 -8.44 -15.99 3.46
CA LYS A 159 -7.96 -16.71 2.28
C LYS A 159 -7.36 -15.75 1.25
N PHE A 160 -8.03 -14.63 0.98
CA PHE A 160 -7.51 -13.60 0.07
C PHE A 160 -6.20 -12.99 0.59
N HIS A 161 -6.16 -12.62 1.87
CA HIS A 161 -5.01 -12.02 2.54
C HIS A 161 -3.81 -12.97 2.53
N ARG A 162 -4.00 -14.25 2.88
CA ARG A 162 -2.95 -15.26 2.84
C ARG A 162 -2.46 -15.50 1.42
N HIS A 163 -3.37 -15.58 0.45
CA HIS A 163 -2.99 -15.75 -0.96
C HIS A 163 -2.10 -14.62 -1.46
N CYS A 164 -2.44 -13.36 -1.17
CA CYS A 164 -1.57 -12.22 -1.49
C CYS A 164 -0.16 -12.41 -0.94
N HIS A 165 -0.05 -12.85 0.30
CA HIS A 165 1.25 -12.98 0.97
C HIS A 165 2.05 -14.21 0.50
N GLU A 166 1.43 -15.38 0.56
CA GLU A 166 2.11 -16.66 0.42
C GLU A 166 2.30 -17.07 -1.05
N HIS A 167 1.38 -16.66 -1.93
CA HIS A 167 1.39 -17.04 -3.34
C HIS A 167 1.83 -15.92 -4.29
N ILE A 168 1.74 -14.66 -3.89
CA ILE A 168 2.21 -13.51 -4.69
C ILE A 168 3.50 -12.96 -4.10
N ALA A 169 3.49 -12.47 -2.85
CA ALA A 169 4.65 -11.79 -2.27
C ALA A 169 5.89 -12.70 -2.19
N TYR A 170 5.75 -13.95 -1.74
CA TYR A 170 6.89 -14.87 -1.70
C TYR A 170 7.51 -15.13 -3.08
N LYS A 171 6.69 -15.28 -4.14
CA LYS A 171 7.22 -15.44 -5.50
C LYS A 171 8.00 -14.20 -5.92
N LEU A 172 7.47 -13.01 -5.68
CA LEU A 172 8.15 -11.75 -6.00
C LEU A 172 9.44 -11.58 -5.20
N PHE A 173 9.47 -11.95 -3.92
CA PHE A 173 10.70 -11.92 -3.11
C PHE A 173 11.77 -12.86 -3.63
N ARG A 174 11.41 -14.05 -4.13
CA ARG A 174 12.36 -14.96 -4.76
C ARG A 174 12.91 -14.39 -6.06
N LEU A 175 12.09 -13.73 -6.88
CA LEU A 175 12.58 -13.03 -8.07
C LEU A 175 13.56 -11.90 -7.71
N LEU A 176 13.24 -11.11 -6.68
CA LEU A 176 14.13 -10.06 -6.18
C LEU A 176 15.43 -10.64 -5.60
N ALA A 177 15.37 -11.78 -4.89
CA ALA A 177 16.55 -12.46 -4.38
C ALA A 177 17.46 -12.94 -5.52
N ILE A 178 16.88 -13.52 -6.59
CA ILE A 178 17.62 -13.92 -7.80
C ILE A 178 18.27 -12.71 -8.46
N ILE A 179 17.56 -11.60 -8.64
CA ILE A 179 18.13 -10.35 -9.19
C ILE A 179 19.33 -9.92 -8.37
N LEU A 180 19.20 -9.90 -7.05
CA LEU A 180 20.27 -9.52 -6.12
C LEU A 180 21.34 -10.62 -5.95
N GLU A 181 21.26 -11.75 -6.66
CA GLU A 181 22.19 -12.88 -6.54
C GLU A 181 22.32 -13.40 -5.09
N LEU A 182 21.20 -13.41 -4.37
CA LEU A 182 21.06 -13.90 -3.00
C LEU A 182 20.51 -15.34 -2.98
N PRO A 183 20.68 -16.08 -1.87
CA PRO A 183 19.87 -17.26 -1.59
C PRO A 183 18.38 -16.98 -1.77
N GLU A 184 17.70 -17.87 -2.49
CA GLU A 184 16.34 -17.66 -3.01
C GLU A 184 15.32 -17.25 -1.93
N ASP A 185 15.38 -17.87 -0.75
CA ASP A 185 14.43 -17.61 0.35
C ASP A 185 14.90 -16.51 1.34
N GLN A 186 16.07 -15.90 1.15
CA GLN A 186 16.60 -14.91 2.11
C GLN A 186 15.63 -13.74 2.36
N LEU A 187 15.00 -13.22 1.30
CA LEU A 187 14.00 -12.16 1.43
C LEU A 187 12.67 -12.67 1.98
N VAL A 188 12.29 -13.92 1.66
CA VAL A 188 11.07 -14.56 2.21
C VAL A 188 11.16 -14.70 3.72
N ASP A 189 12.32 -15.08 4.25
CA ASP A 189 12.54 -15.27 5.69
C ASP A 189 12.32 -14.00 6.50
N GLY A 190 12.67 -12.84 5.94
CA GLY A 190 12.40 -11.53 6.54
C GLY A 190 10.94 -11.07 6.46
N HIS A 191 10.09 -11.80 5.73
CA HIS A 191 8.72 -11.41 5.41
C HIS A 191 7.71 -12.53 5.60
N ARG A 192 8.00 -13.55 6.43
CA ARG A 192 7.05 -14.66 6.67
C ARG A 192 5.70 -14.19 7.16
N TYR A 193 4.63 -14.90 6.79
CA TYR A 193 3.27 -14.58 7.22
C TYR A 193 3.16 -14.65 8.74
N GLU A 194 3.71 -15.67 9.36
CA GLU A 194 3.64 -15.93 10.81
C GLU A 194 4.51 -14.97 11.64
N ALA A 195 5.35 -14.17 11.01
CA ALA A 195 6.21 -13.21 11.70
C ALA A 195 5.47 -11.91 12.04
N GLU A 196 5.90 -11.26 13.11
CA GLU A 196 5.30 -10.02 13.58
C GLU A 196 5.67 -8.86 12.65
N CYS A 197 4.67 -8.30 11.95
CA CYS A 197 4.75 -7.02 11.26
C CYS A 197 3.38 -6.47 10.90
N ASP A 198 3.37 -5.19 10.53
CA ASP A 198 2.16 -4.45 10.13
C ASP A 198 1.76 -4.70 8.65
N SER A 199 1.98 -5.92 8.13
CA SER A 199 1.44 -6.29 6.81
C SER A 199 -0.06 -6.48 6.90
N GLY A 200 -0.79 -6.08 5.85
CA GLY A 200 -2.24 -6.17 5.88
C GLY A 200 -2.94 -5.77 4.61
N LEU A 201 -4.19 -6.17 4.53
CA LEU A 201 -5.15 -5.76 3.51
C LEU A 201 -5.73 -4.39 3.88
N ARG A 202 -5.80 -3.48 2.91
CA ARG A 202 -6.39 -2.15 3.05
C ARG A 202 -7.55 -1.98 2.09
N TYR A 203 -8.70 -1.67 2.65
CA TYR A 203 -9.79 -1.03 1.93
C TYR A 203 -9.61 0.48 2.06
N MET A 204 -9.51 1.20 0.96
CA MET A 204 -9.26 2.66 0.95
C MET A 204 -10.27 3.36 0.07
N CYS A 205 -10.85 4.47 0.52
CA CYS A 205 -11.78 5.28 -0.26
C CYS A 205 -11.31 6.74 -0.28
N TYR A 206 -11.15 7.29 -1.49
CA TYR A 206 -11.04 8.73 -1.67
C TYR A 206 -12.44 9.25 -2.02
N ARG A 207 -12.95 10.18 -1.20
CA ARG A 207 -14.25 10.79 -1.44
C ARG A 207 -14.16 11.86 -2.52
N ALA A 208 -15.07 11.82 -3.49
CA ALA A 208 -15.17 12.84 -4.51
C ALA A 208 -15.33 14.23 -3.89
N ARG A 209 -14.68 15.22 -4.50
CA ARG A 209 -14.76 16.64 -4.13
C ARG A 209 -15.43 17.41 -5.26
N THR A 210 -16.07 18.53 -4.94
CA THR A 210 -16.59 19.41 -6.00
C THR A 210 -15.43 20.04 -6.79
N PRO A 211 -15.66 20.53 -8.02
CA PRO A 211 -14.63 21.25 -8.78
C PRO A 211 -14.02 22.43 -8.00
N GLU A 212 -14.83 23.18 -7.25
CA GLU A 212 -14.37 24.31 -6.43
C GLU A 212 -13.50 23.86 -5.26
N GLU A 213 -13.81 22.71 -4.66
CA GLU A 213 -12.94 22.11 -3.66
C GLU A 213 -11.63 21.64 -4.31
N ASN A 214 -11.70 20.96 -5.46
CA ASN A 214 -10.50 20.51 -6.17
C ASN A 214 -9.53 21.65 -6.48
N GLU A 215 -10.04 22.82 -6.87
CA GLU A 215 -9.22 24.03 -7.07
C GLU A 215 -8.52 24.46 -5.77
N LYS A 216 -9.24 24.52 -4.64
CA LYS A 216 -8.65 24.83 -3.32
C LYS A 216 -7.54 23.85 -2.93
N TYR A 217 -7.69 22.58 -3.31
CA TYR A 217 -6.72 21.53 -3.07
C TYR A 217 -5.60 21.45 -4.12
N LYS A 218 -5.53 22.40 -5.06
CA LYS A 218 -4.57 22.38 -6.19
C LYS A 218 -4.63 21.07 -6.98
N HIS A 219 -5.82 20.51 -7.11
CA HIS A 219 -6.10 19.22 -7.75
C HIS A 219 -5.40 18.00 -7.11
N LEU A 220 -4.95 18.11 -5.85
CA LEU A 220 -4.26 17.02 -5.14
C LEU A 220 -5.21 16.24 -4.21
N TYR A 221 -5.19 14.92 -4.34
CA TYR A 221 -5.80 13.99 -3.38
C TYR A 221 -4.74 13.43 -2.43
N SER A 222 -3.56 13.09 -2.95
CA SER A 222 -2.37 12.70 -2.19
C SER A 222 -1.11 13.24 -2.87
N ARG A 223 -0.21 13.82 -2.08
CA ARG A 223 1.10 14.32 -2.53
C ARG A 223 1.99 13.19 -3.05
N GLY A 224 3.02 13.55 -3.84
CA GLY A 224 4.08 12.65 -4.27
C GLY A 224 4.82 12.02 -3.08
N HIS A 225 4.89 10.70 -3.05
CA HIS A 225 5.57 9.96 -1.98
C HIS A 225 6.05 8.58 -2.42
N THR A 226 6.87 7.97 -1.56
CA THR A 226 7.21 6.56 -1.58
C THR A 226 6.56 5.82 -0.41
N ASP A 227 6.32 4.54 -0.60
CA ASP A 227 5.80 3.66 0.43
C ASP A 227 6.87 3.29 1.46
N ASN A 228 6.50 3.28 2.74
CA ASN A 228 7.43 2.91 3.83
C ASN A 228 7.72 1.41 3.95
N GLY A 229 6.96 0.55 3.25
CA GLY A 229 7.00 -0.91 3.41
C GLY A 229 8.08 -1.59 2.59
N THR A 230 7.83 -2.85 2.24
CA THR A 230 8.72 -3.64 1.39
C THR A 230 8.23 -3.70 -0.05
N ILE A 231 6.99 -4.15 -0.25
CA ILE A 231 6.28 -4.12 -1.53
C ILE A 231 4.80 -3.85 -1.27
N THR A 232 4.14 -3.18 -2.21
CA THR A 232 2.70 -2.87 -2.13
C THR A 232 2.00 -3.41 -3.36
N PHE A 233 0.84 -4.02 -3.16
CA PHE A 233 -0.06 -4.46 -4.22
C PHE A 233 -1.23 -3.51 -4.32
N VAL A 234 -1.53 -3.05 -5.52
CA VAL A 234 -2.73 -2.27 -5.83
C VAL A 234 -3.54 -3.04 -6.87
N PHE A 235 -4.75 -3.43 -6.47
CA PHE A 235 -5.69 -4.09 -7.37
C PHE A 235 -6.41 -3.08 -8.25
N GLN A 236 -7.27 -3.56 -9.15
CA GLN A 236 -7.98 -2.76 -10.17
C GLN A 236 -8.39 -1.35 -9.68
N GLN A 237 -8.10 -0.33 -10.49
CA GLN A 237 -8.42 1.07 -10.23
C GLN A 237 -9.09 1.68 -11.46
N PRO A 238 -10.42 1.62 -11.57
CA PRO A 238 -11.12 2.16 -12.73
C PRO A 238 -11.16 3.70 -12.76
N VAL A 239 -11.15 4.35 -11.58
CA VAL A 239 -11.05 5.81 -11.48
C VAL A 239 -9.58 6.23 -11.63
N SER A 240 -9.27 6.83 -12.76
CA SER A 240 -7.91 7.23 -13.17
C SER A 240 -7.44 8.42 -12.35
N ALA A 241 -6.65 8.19 -11.31
CA ALA A 241 -6.15 9.25 -10.43
C ALA A 241 -4.72 9.02 -9.93
N LEU A 242 -4.29 7.76 -9.91
CA LEU A 242 -2.94 7.37 -9.50
C LEU A 242 -1.95 7.71 -10.62
N GLN A 243 -0.91 8.43 -10.26
CA GLN A 243 0.20 8.75 -11.16
C GLN A 243 1.52 8.27 -10.57
N VAL A 244 2.45 7.90 -11.44
CA VAL A 244 3.81 7.50 -11.10
C VAL A 244 4.82 8.43 -11.76
N LYS A 245 6.01 8.54 -11.15
CA LYS A 245 7.14 9.29 -11.70
C LYS A 245 8.29 8.30 -11.90
N LYS A 246 8.78 8.15 -13.14
CA LYS A 246 9.85 7.18 -13.49
C LYS A 246 11.21 7.62 -12.96
N TYR A 247 11.51 8.90 -13.10
CA TYR A 247 12.74 9.56 -12.67
C TYR A 247 12.42 10.92 -12.02
N ASP A 248 13.35 11.46 -11.24
CA ASP A 248 13.17 12.75 -10.54
C ASP A 248 12.75 13.89 -11.51
N ASP A 249 13.28 13.91 -12.74
CA ASP A 249 13.00 14.92 -13.78
C ASP A 249 11.96 14.47 -14.83
N SER A 250 11.33 13.30 -14.66
CA SER A 250 10.32 12.80 -15.61
C SER A 250 8.93 13.38 -15.36
N GLU A 251 8.12 13.48 -16.41
CA GLU A 251 6.71 13.83 -16.27
C GLU A 251 5.92 12.76 -15.50
N TRP A 252 4.87 13.19 -14.79
CA TRP A 252 3.92 12.28 -14.17
C TRP A 252 3.08 11.53 -15.21
N GLU A 253 2.96 10.21 -15.06
CA GLU A 253 2.19 9.35 -15.96
C GLU A 253 1.10 8.61 -15.17
N TYR A 254 -0.10 8.48 -15.73
CA TYR A 254 -1.19 7.74 -15.11
C TYR A 254 -0.87 6.25 -15.04
N LEU A 255 -1.25 5.59 -13.94
CA LEU A 255 -1.04 4.16 -13.74
C LEU A 255 -2.37 3.39 -13.88
N PRO A 256 -2.70 2.84 -15.07
CA PRO A 256 -3.94 2.11 -15.27
C PRO A 256 -3.83 0.69 -14.70
N ILE A 257 -4.73 0.34 -13.78
CA ILE A 257 -4.79 -1.02 -13.23
C ILE A 257 -6.08 -1.68 -13.71
N ARG A 258 -5.97 -2.41 -14.82
CA ARG A 258 -7.08 -3.07 -15.52
C ARG A 258 -7.51 -4.37 -14.82
N PRO A 259 -8.73 -4.88 -15.09
CA PRO A 259 -9.14 -6.21 -14.64
C PRO A 259 -8.11 -7.29 -14.99
N GLY A 260 -7.86 -8.21 -14.05
CA GLY A 260 -6.86 -9.29 -14.22
C GLY A 260 -5.39 -8.85 -14.10
N THR A 261 -5.12 -7.57 -13.84
CA THR A 261 -3.77 -7.05 -13.61
C THR A 261 -3.63 -6.54 -12.17
N LEU A 262 -2.47 -6.79 -11.58
CA LEU A 262 -2.07 -6.26 -10.28
C LEU A 262 -0.91 -5.29 -10.48
N SER A 263 -1.01 -4.07 -9.97
CA SER A 263 0.16 -3.20 -9.89
C SER A 263 0.95 -3.52 -8.63
N VAL A 264 2.27 -3.58 -8.77
CA VAL A 264 3.20 -3.78 -7.66
C VAL A 264 4.24 -2.67 -7.67
N ASN A 265 4.47 -2.08 -6.50
CA ASN A 265 5.62 -1.21 -6.29
C ASN A 265 6.56 -1.73 -5.21
N VAL A 266 7.83 -1.48 -5.44
CA VAL A 266 8.90 -1.64 -4.47
C VAL A 266 8.88 -0.42 -3.53
N ALA A 267 9.10 -0.66 -2.24
CA ALA A 267 8.99 0.33 -1.19
C ALA A 267 10.33 0.55 -0.46
N ASP A 268 10.40 1.56 0.41
CA ASP A 268 11.63 2.08 1.01
C ASP A 268 12.51 0.99 1.66
N ILE A 269 11.92 -0.05 2.26
CA ILE A 269 12.68 -1.13 2.91
C ILE A 269 13.56 -1.86 1.89
N MET A 270 13.08 -2.13 0.68
CA MET A 270 13.90 -2.77 -0.34
C MET A 270 14.99 -1.84 -0.86
N THR A 271 14.73 -0.52 -0.93
CA THR A 271 15.77 0.47 -1.22
C THR A 271 16.85 0.48 -0.14
N MET A 272 16.47 0.39 1.14
CA MET A 272 17.43 0.29 2.25
C MET A 272 18.26 -1.01 2.15
N LEU A 273 17.59 -2.15 1.99
CA LEU A 273 18.25 -3.46 1.90
C LEU A 273 19.20 -3.56 0.71
N SER A 274 18.93 -2.85 -0.39
CA SER A 274 19.75 -2.88 -1.61
C SER A 274 20.69 -1.67 -1.74
N ASN A 275 20.86 -0.90 -0.66
CA ASN A 275 21.67 0.32 -0.63
C ASN A 275 21.34 1.32 -1.76
N GLY A 276 20.07 1.43 -2.12
CA GLY A 276 19.58 2.33 -3.16
C GLY A 276 19.54 1.72 -4.56
N TRP A 277 19.93 0.47 -4.76
CA TRP A 277 19.88 -0.17 -6.08
C TRP A 277 18.43 -0.45 -6.51
N LEU A 278 17.60 -1.07 -5.67
CA LEU A 278 16.16 -1.15 -5.90
C LEU A 278 15.50 0.18 -5.57
N LYS A 279 14.74 0.76 -6.50
CA LYS A 279 14.09 2.05 -6.32
C LYS A 279 12.72 1.88 -5.72
N SER A 280 12.40 2.74 -4.74
CA SER A 280 11.04 2.84 -4.29
C SER A 280 10.22 3.68 -5.27
N GLY A 281 9.09 3.13 -5.70
CA GLY A 281 8.24 3.78 -6.67
C GLY A 281 7.63 5.08 -6.16
N VAL A 282 7.92 6.18 -6.85
CA VAL A 282 7.35 7.51 -6.56
C VAL A 282 5.97 7.63 -7.20
N HIS A 283 4.97 7.95 -6.38
CA HIS A 283 3.59 8.02 -6.84
C HIS A 283 2.78 9.10 -6.12
N ARG A 284 1.70 9.56 -6.75
CA ARG A 284 0.74 10.53 -6.20
C ARG A 284 -0.68 10.21 -6.62
N VAL A 285 -1.66 10.86 -6.00
CA VAL A 285 -3.06 10.78 -6.42
C VAL A 285 -3.58 12.19 -6.69
N ILE A 286 -4.05 12.43 -7.91
CA ILE A 286 -4.60 13.71 -8.34
C ILE A 286 -6.12 13.61 -8.53
N VAL A 287 -6.76 14.75 -8.81
CA VAL A 287 -8.15 14.78 -9.25
C VAL A 287 -8.32 13.86 -10.47
N PRO A 288 -9.40 13.04 -10.53
CA PRO A 288 -9.69 12.26 -11.73
C PRO A 288 -10.00 13.15 -12.95
N PRO A 289 -9.95 12.59 -14.17
CA PRO A 289 -10.48 13.24 -15.36
C PRO A 289 -11.95 13.63 -15.17
N GLU A 290 -12.39 14.66 -15.89
CA GLU A 290 -13.72 15.28 -15.73
C GLU A 290 -14.88 14.27 -15.72
N ASP A 291 -14.81 13.25 -16.59
CA ASP A 291 -15.83 12.22 -16.73
C ASP A 291 -15.88 11.21 -15.57
N GLN A 292 -14.97 11.34 -14.59
CA GLN A 292 -14.88 10.50 -13.41
C GLN A 292 -14.87 11.26 -12.08
N GLN A 293 -14.85 12.61 -12.07
CA GLN A 293 -14.70 13.39 -10.83
C GLN A 293 -15.83 13.19 -9.81
N HIS A 294 -17.02 12.78 -10.26
CA HIS A 294 -18.17 12.50 -9.40
C HIS A 294 -18.14 11.11 -8.76
N TYR A 295 -17.17 10.25 -9.09
CA TYR A 295 -17.04 8.94 -8.47
C TYR A 295 -16.09 8.99 -7.26
N ASP A 296 -16.54 8.37 -6.17
CA ASP A 296 -15.62 7.95 -5.10
C ASP A 296 -14.65 6.91 -5.65
N ARG A 297 -13.36 7.06 -5.33
CA ARG A 297 -12.32 6.12 -5.73
C ARG A 297 -12.09 5.12 -4.61
N LEU A 298 -12.80 4.00 -4.70
CA LEU A 298 -12.57 2.83 -3.85
C LEU A 298 -11.36 2.05 -4.36
N GLY A 299 -10.51 1.64 -3.43
CA GLY A 299 -9.30 0.88 -3.69
C GLY A 299 -9.09 -0.26 -2.72
N LEU A 300 -8.43 -1.29 -3.25
CA LEU A 300 -8.03 -2.48 -2.54
C LEU A 300 -6.50 -2.58 -2.67
N LEU A 301 -5.82 -2.61 -1.54
CA LEU A 301 -4.36 -2.70 -1.49
C LEU A 301 -3.93 -3.79 -0.52
N TYR A 302 -2.77 -4.39 -0.77
CA TYR A 302 -2.12 -5.27 0.19
C TYR A 302 -0.70 -4.79 0.43
N PHE A 303 -0.37 -4.46 1.69
CA PHE A 303 0.95 -3.97 2.06
C PHE A 303 1.76 -5.11 2.66
N VAL A 304 2.95 -5.35 2.12
CA VAL A 304 3.94 -6.22 2.74
C VAL A 304 4.94 -5.37 3.50
N ARG A 305 5.09 -5.66 4.79
CA ARG A 305 5.99 -4.98 5.72
C ARG A 305 7.05 -5.94 6.25
N PRO A 306 8.24 -5.43 6.58
CA PRO A 306 9.30 -6.26 7.12
C PRO A 306 8.93 -6.79 8.50
N SER A 307 9.29 -8.04 8.78
CA SER A 307 9.15 -8.62 10.11
C SER A 307 10.12 -8.01 11.12
N ASP A 308 9.77 -8.16 12.39
CA ASP A 308 10.67 -8.01 13.54
C ASP A 308 11.99 -8.78 13.42
N ARG A 309 12.03 -9.85 12.61
CA ARG A 309 13.25 -10.64 12.34
C ARG A 309 14.17 -10.02 11.28
N LEU A 310 13.67 -9.11 10.45
CA LEU A 310 14.45 -8.51 9.40
C LEU A 310 15.32 -7.38 9.98
N LYS A 311 16.64 -7.56 9.92
CA LYS A 311 17.58 -6.49 10.24
C LYS A 311 17.62 -5.49 9.10
N LEU A 312 17.42 -4.20 9.39
CA LEU A 312 17.51 -3.11 8.41
C LEU A 312 18.97 -2.75 8.11
N LYS A 313 19.66 -3.69 7.47
CA LYS A 313 21.01 -3.52 6.94
C LYS A 313 21.06 -3.89 5.47
N SER A 314 22.02 -3.33 4.75
CA SER A 314 22.25 -3.74 3.35
C SER A 314 22.50 -5.26 3.30
N VAL A 315 21.89 -5.92 2.33
CA VAL A 315 22.13 -7.35 2.07
C VAL A 315 23.52 -7.53 1.48
N ASP A 316 24.12 -8.66 1.81
CA ASP A 316 25.41 -9.03 1.23
C ASP A 316 25.21 -9.67 -0.15
N SER A 317 25.11 -8.83 -1.18
CA SER A 317 24.76 -9.24 -2.54
C SER A 317 25.97 -9.16 -3.49
N PRO A 318 26.26 -10.24 -4.25
CA PRO A 318 27.25 -10.20 -5.32
C PRO A 318 26.92 -9.18 -6.43
N LEU A 319 25.65 -9.03 -6.79
CA LEU A 319 25.21 -7.95 -7.71
C LEU A 319 25.57 -6.58 -7.14
N LEU A 320 25.20 -6.28 -5.90
CA LEU A 320 25.45 -4.95 -5.32
C LEU A 320 26.95 -4.64 -5.23
N ARG A 321 27.80 -5.63 -4.91
CA ARG A 321 29.26 -5.47 -4.97
C ARG A 321 29.74 -5.14 -6.37
N ARG A 322 29.27 -5.89 -7.38
CA ARG A 322 29.64 -5.70 -8.79
C ARG A 322 29.21 -4.34 -9.33
N GLU A 323 28.02 -3.86 -8.95
CA GLU A 323 27.47 -2.58 -9.41
C GLU A 323 27.96 -1.37 -8.58
N GLY A 324 28.83 -1.58 -7.58
CA GLY A 324 29.36 -0.49 -6.74
C GLY A 324 28.37 0.02 -5.67
N TYR A 325 27.30 -0.73 -5.40
CA TYR A 325 26.33 -0.46 -4.34
C TYR A 325 26.68 -1.20 -3.03
N HIS A 326 27.79 -1.94 -2.97
CA HIS A 326 28.33 -2.34 -1.67
C HIS A 326 28.91 -1.10 -0.98
N LYS A 327 28.34 -0.75 0.17
CA LYS A 327 29.00 0.16 1.10
C LYS A 327 29.00 -0.50 2.46
N ASP A 328 30.09 -0.35 3.18
CA ASP A 328 30.11 -0.49 4.62
C ASP A 328 29.36 0.70 5.24
N THR A 329 28.02 0.76 5.18
CA THR A 329 27.31 1.92 5.75
C THR A 329 26.13 1.59 6.63
N THR A 330 26.19 2.22 7.81
CA THR A 330 25.10 2.58 8.72
C THR A 330 24.21 1.42 9.12
N ASP A 331 24.74 0.55 9.99
CA ASP A 331 23.89 -0.32 10.81
C ASP A 331 22.91 0.57 11.59
N ILE A 332 21.66 0.57 11.16
CA ILE A 332 20.58 1.11 11.97
C ILE A 332 20.15 -0.04 12.88
N ASP A 333 20.54 0.02 14.15
CA ASP A 333 20.15 -0.97 15.16
C ASP A 333 18.71 -0.73 15.64
N ILE A 334 17.79 -0.52 14.69
CA ILE A 334 16.37 -0.29 14.94
C ILE A 334 15.60 -1.41 14.25
N PRO A 335 14.79 -2.19 14.99
CA PRO A 335 13.91 -3.19 14.41
C PRO A 335 13.04 -2.62 13.29
N ALA A 336 12.86 -3.36 12.20
CA ALA A 336 12.12 -2.90 11.03
C ALA A 336 10.66 -2.46 11.30
N PRO A 337 9.92 -3.10 12.23
CA PRO A 337 8.61 -2.61 12.64
C PRO A 337 8.67 -1.24 13.32
N GLU A 338 9.70 -0.97 14.13
CA GLU A 338 9.87 0.31 14.82
C GLU A 338 10.16 1.45 13.84
N TRP A 339 10.95 1.20 12.80
CA TRP A 339 11.13 2.13 11.68
C TRP A 339 9.80 2.49 11.02
N THR A 340 9.01 1.47 10.69
CA THR A 340 7.70 1.65 10.04
C THR A 340 6.76 2.48 10.93
N ARG A 341 6.64 2.12 12.21
CA ARG A 341 5.78 2.83 13.18
C ARG A 341 6.23 4.27 13.41
N THR A 342 7.54 4.52 13.46
CA THR A 342 8.08 5.87 13.63
C THR A 342 7.75 6.76 12.43
N ARG A 343 7.86 6.24 11.20
CA ARG A 343 7.45 7.01 10.01
C ARG A 343 5.94 7.25 9.98
N ILE A 344 5.12 6.30 10.43
CA ILE A 344 3.67 6.48 10.57
C ILE A 344 3.35 7.59 11.59
N LYS A 345 3.97 7.55 12.78
CA LYS A 345 3.81 8.60 13.80
C LYS A 345 4.19 9.97 13.24
N LYS A 346 5.33 10.07 12.54
CA LYS A 346 5.75 11.34 11.92
C LYS A 346 4.76 11.80 10.86
N ASN A 347 4.18 10.92 10.03
CA ASN A 347 3.13 11.30 9.08
C ASN A 347 1.86 11.83 9.78
N TRP A 348 1.53 11.32 10.97
CA TRP A 348 0.38 11.77 11.76
C TRP A 348 0.61 13.15 12.39
N THR A 349 1.83 13.45 12.82
CA THR A 349 2.16 14.69 13.54
C THR A 349 2.77 15.79 12.67
N ARG A 350 2.96 15.55 11.36
CA ARG A 350 3.70 16.46 10.47
C ARG A 350 2.88 17.69 10.07
N SER A 351 3.50 18.87 10.09
CA SER A 351 2.91 20.10 9.56
C SER A 351 2.99 20.13 8.01
N PRO A 352 1.97 20.59 7.29
CA PRO A 352 2.03 20.77 5.84
C PRO A 352 3.08 21.76 5.36
N THR A 353 3.57 22.64 6.27
CA THR A 353 4.61 23.65 6.03
C THR A 353 6.02 23.10 6.10
N ASP A 354 6.21 21.85 6.54
CA ASP A 354 7.52 21.19 6.63
C ASP A 354 7.95 20.70 5.24
N LEU A 355 8.18 21.64 4.33
CA LEU A 355 8.46 21.44 2.90
C LEU A 355 9.88 20.92 2.59
N GLY A 356 10.67 20.57 3.60
CA GLY A 356 12.09 20.20 3.39
C GLY A 356 12.63 19.08 4.28
N GLU A 357 11.87 18.60 5.27
CA GLU A 357 12.36 17.51 6.11
C GLU A 357 12.09 16.15 5.46
N ASN A 358 13.11 15.65 4.75
CA ASN A 358 13.25 14.21 4.57
C ASN A 358 13.22 13.56 5.96
N VAL A 359 12.45 12.47 6.12
CA VAL A 359 12.54 11.68 7.36
C VAL A 359 13.95 11.11 7.37
N THR A 360 14.77 11.62 8.29
CA THR A 360 16.17 11.21 8.47
C THR A 360 16.25 10.47 9.79
N MET A 361 16.46 9.16 9.74
CA MET A 361 16.83 8.34 10.90
C MET A 361 17.92 7.37 10.44
N GLY A 362 19.01 7.30 11.21
CA GLY A 362 20.11 6.37 10.93
C GLY A 362 20.82 6.58 9.57
N GLY A 363 20.77 7.79 8.99
CA GLY A 363 21.42 8.10 7.72
C GLY A 363 20.58 7.86 6.46
N PHE A 364 19.40 7.25 6.56
CA PHE A 364 18.48 7.09 5.43
C PHE A 364 17.55 8.30 5.32
N LYS A 365 17.43 8.89 4.11
CA LYS A 365 16.51 9.98 3.80
C LYS A 365 15.31 9.43 3.04
N ALA A 366 14.14 9.39 3.66
CA ALA A 366 12.90 9.20 2.91
C ALA A 366 12.62 10.50 2.12
N LYS A 367 12.73 10.45 0.78
CA LYS A 367 12.41 11.57 -0.09
C LYS A 367 10.88 11.74 -0.13
N VAL A 368 10.40 12.90 0.33
CA VAL A 368 9.05 13.35 -0.02
C VAL A 368 9.19 14.28 -1.21
N PHE A 369 8.62 13.88 -2.34
CA PHE A 369 8.68 14.66 -3.56
C PHE A 369 7.53 15.66 -3.54
N TYR A 370 7.89 16.93 -3.41
CA TYR A 370 6.95 18.04 -3.50
C TYR A 370 6.88 18.48 -4.96
N GLU A 371 5.86 18.01 -5.66
CA GLU A 371 5.27 18.62 -6.87
C GLU A 371 3.94 17.97 -7.25
#